data_AF-A0A9P7FJ88-F1
#
_entry.id   AF-A0A9P7FJ88-F1
#
_cell.length_a   1.000
_cell.length_b   1.000
_cell.length_c   1.000
_cell.angle_alpha   90.00
_cell.angle_beta   90.00
_cell.angle_gamma   90.00
#
_symmetry.space_group_name_H-M   'P 1'
#
loop_
_entity.id
_entity.type
_entity.pdbx_description
1 polymer ?
#
loop_
_entity_poly.entity_id
_entity_poly.type
_entity_poly.pdbx_seq_one_letter_code
_entity_poly.pdbx_strand_id
1 'polypeptide(L)'
;MASLIDNDTHRTEIFDSLPYYDNDLEKNPILREKVERELAREPKPPQTLHPRVPPPIELFKDKPELAAELARVEAHQPLAPLDTIRYQLPAPTSTPGTDEEWQQALKNAQSQLEHQRIRHTNLALLQTYGPNAWRIHNYLLEATAKQAETALEELKQRTTDINRERKNSQTRIGNQLTSLENKWTELISSILQIEMANVALDAEVDRLNKKEAELASM
;
A
#
# COMPACT_ATOMS: atom_id res chain seq x y z
N MET A 1 -19.12 24.29 -22.47
CA MET A 1 -19.85 24.87 -21.33
C MET A 1 -21.01 23.95 -20.96
N ALA A 2 -20.72 22.75 -20.48
CA ALA A 2 -21.69 21.88 -19.84
C ALA A 2 -21.28 21.80 -18.38
N SER A 3 -22.18 22.20 -17.49
CA SER A 3 -21.91 22.42 -16.08
C SER A 3 -21.44 21.13 -15.40
N LEU A 4 -20.19 21.15 -14.95
CA LEU A 4 -19.71 20.32 -13.85
C LEU A 4 -20.46 20.79 -12.60
N ILE A 5 -21.66 20.25 -12.38
CA ILE A 5 -22.25 20.25 -11.05
C ILE A 5 -21.56 19.12 -10.32
N ASP A 6 -20.40 19.45 -9.78
CA ASP A 6 -19.64 18.62 -8.84
C ASP A 6 -20.45 18.59 -7.53
N ASN A 7 -21.46 17.72 -7.47
CA ASN A 7 -22.27 17.47 -6.29
C ASN A 7 -21.85 16.17 -5.60
N ASP A 8 -20.56 15.85 -5.62
CA ASP A 8 -19.99 14.84 -4.72
C ASP A 8 -19.65 15.53 -3.39
N THR A 9 -20.69 15.97 -2.66
CA THR A 9 -20.63 15.93 -1.19
C THR A 9 -20.55 14.47 -0.77
N HIS A 10 -19.41 13.83 -1.01
CA HIS A 10 -19.00 12.67 -0.25
C HIS A 10 -18.92 13.16 1.20
N ARG A 11 -19.98 12.93 1.98
CA ARG A 11 -19.86 12.92 3.43
C ARG A 11 -18.75 11.92 3.72
N THR A 12 -17.59 12.42 4.10
CA THR A 12 -16.55 11.58 4.68
C THR A 12 -17.21 10.96 5.90
N GLU A 13 -17.64 9.71 5.78
CA GLU A 13 -18.19 8.98 6.90
C GLU A 13 -17.05 8.88 7.92
N ILE A 14 -17.15 9.66 8.99
CA ILE A 14 -16.15 9.67 10.05
C ILE A 14 -16.42 8.43 10.87
N PHE A 15 -15.68 7.37 10.57
CA PHE A 15 -15.64 6.17 11.40
C PHE A 15 -14.74 6.46 12.60
N ASP A 16 -15.34 6.71 13.76
CA ASP A 16 -14.60 6.90 15.01
C ASP A 16 -14.24 5.52 15.59
N SER A 17 -12.95 5.30 15.77
CA SER A 17 -12.39 4.10 16.41
C SER A 17 -11.07 4.51 17.08
N LEU A 18 -10.78 3.94 18.25
CA LEU A 18 -9.59 4.30 19.03
C LEU A 18 -8.59 3.12 19.10
N PRO A 19 -7.86 2.77 18.03
CA PRO A 19 -6.95 1.61 18.01
C PRO A 19 -5.92 1.51 19.14
N TYR A 20 -5.47 2.64 19.71
CA TYR A 20 -4.51 2.64 20.82
C TYR A 20 -5.16 2.44 22.20
N TYR A 21 -6.49 2.47 22.29
CA TYR A 21 -7.26 2.35 23.52
C TYR A 21 -8.16 1.12 23.51
N ASP A 22 -8.90 0.93 22.40
CA ASP A 22 -9.81 -0.18 22.19
C ASP A 22 -9.02 -1.47 21.99
N ASN A 23 -9.39 -2.52 22.71
CA ASN A 23 -8.80 -3.85 22.55
C ASN A 23 -9.84 -4.89 22.12
N ASP A 24 -10.84 -4.45 21.36
CA ASP A 24 -12.04 -5.23 21.07
C ASP A 24 -11.77 -6.42 20.16
N LEU A 25 -10.79 -6.32 19.26
CA LEU A 25 -10.41 -7.43 18.39
C LEU A 25 -9.73 -8.57 19.16
N GLU A 26 -8.95 -8.26 20.20
CA GLU A 26 -8.34 -9.28 21.07
C GLU A 26 -9.37 -9.85 22.05
N LYS A 27 -10.25 -9.00 22.59
CA LYS A 27 -11.28 -9.40 23.55
C LYS A 27 -12.43 -10.19 22.92
N ASN A 28 -12.81 -9.87 21.67
CA ASN A 28 -13.98 -10.42 21.00
C ASN A 28 -13.61 -11.03 19.63
N PRO A 29 -13.08 -12.26 19.58
CA PRO A 29 -12.76 -12.94 18.31
C PRO A 29 -14.01 -13.15 17.42
N ILE A 30 -15.21 -13.12 18.01
CA ILE A 30 -16.51 -13.24 17.32
C ILE A 30 -16.72 -12.09 16.32
N LEU A 31 -16.09 -10.92 16.51
CA LEU A 31 -16.22 -9.78 15.59
C LEU A 31 -15.78 -10.15 14.17
N ARG A 32 -14.70 -10.93 14.04
CA ARG A 32 -14.21 -11.39 12.74
C ARG A 32 -15.22 -12.32 12.06
N GLU A 33 -15.77 -13.28 12.79
CA GLU A 33 -16.77 -14.22 12.26
C GLU A 33 -18.05 -13.48 11.82
N LYS A 34 -18.46 -12.46 12.58
CA LYS A 34 -19.61 -11.63 12.21
C LYS A 34 -19.38 -10.89 10.90
N VAL A 35 -18.19 -10.33 10.68
CA VAL A 35 -17.82 -9.68 9.41
C VAL A 35 -17.84 -10.70 8.27
N GLU A 36 -17.27 -11.89 8.47
CA GLU A 36 -17.27 -12.94 7.45
C GLU A 36 -18.70 -13.41 7.10
N ARG A 37 -19.59 -13.49 8.08
CA ARG A 37 -21.00 -13.83 7.88
C ARG A 37 -21.76 -12.77 7.09
N GLU A 38 -21.54 -11.49 7.38
CA GLU A 38 -22.15 -10.41 6.59
C GLU A 38 -21.58 -10.38 5.16
N LEU A 39 -20.28 -10.61 5.00
CA LEU A 39 -19.68 -10.74 3.67
C LEU A 39 -20.24 -11.93 2.87
N ALA A 40 -20.55 -13.04 3.54
CA ALA A 40 -21.20 -14.20 2.90
C ALA A 40 -22.67 -13.95 2.56
N ARG A 41 -23.32 -13.01 3.25
CA ARG A 41 -24.70 -12.59 2.98
C ARG A 41 -24.77 -11.61 1.81
N GLU A 42 -23.71 -10.82 1.60
CA GLU A 42 -23.61 -9.95 0.43
C GLU A 42 -23.56 -10.79 -0.86
N PRO A 43 -24.27 -10.35 -1.92
CA PRO A 43 -24.19 -11.01 -3.21
C PRO A 43 -22.74 -10.92 -3.73
N LYS A 44 -22.31 -11.92 -4.50
CA LYS A 44 -21.00 -11.91 -5.15
C LYS A 44 -20.77 -10.56 -5.85
N PRO A 45 -19.58 -9.95 -5.69
CA PRO A 45 -19.31 -8.66 -6.29
C PRO A 45 -19.57 -8.71 -7.80
N PRO A 46 -20.12 -7.65 -8.39
CA PRO A 46 -20.39 -7.60 -9.82
C PRO A 46 -19.09 -7.83 -10.59
N GLN A 47 -19.17 -8.61 -11.68
CA GLN A 47 -18.01 -8.93 -12.52
C GLN A 47 -17.43 -7.69 -13.24
N THR A 48 -18.20 -6.59 -13.28
CA THR A 48 -17.81 -5.32 -13.87
C THR A 48 -16.95 -4.52 -12.90
N LEU A 49 -15.80 -4.03 -13.36
CA LEU A 49 -14.95 -3.13 -12.59
C LEU A 49 -15.73 -1.88 -12.17
N HIS A 50 -15.47 -1.41 -10.94
CA HIS A 50 -16.11 -0.21 -10.42
C HIS A 50 -15.75 1.02 -11.31
N PRO A 51 -16.66 1.98 -11.54
CA PRO A 51 -16.39 3.15 -12.40
C PRO A 51 -15.19 4.02 -12.00
N ARG A 52 -14.75 3.92 -10.74
CA ARG A 52 -13.53 4.59 -10.22
C ARG A 52 -12.24 3.85 -10.54
N VAL A 53 -12.31 2.60 -11.00
CA VAL A 53 -11.12 1.85 -11.44
C VAL A 53 -10.73 2.42 -12.81
N PRO A 54 -9.52 3.00 -12.93
CA PRO A 54 -9.04 3.47 -14.22
C PRO A 54 -9.07 2.33 -15.25
N PRO A 55 -9.32 2.63 -16.54
CA PRO A 55 -9.22 1.62 -17.57
C PRO A 55 -7.80 1.01 -17.58
N PRO A 56 -7.66 -0.25 -18.05
CA PRO A 56 -6.35 -0.87 -18.20
C PRO A 56 -5.40 0.04 -18.98
N ILE A 57 -4.19 0.23 -18.45
CA ILE A 57 -3.19 1.09 -19.06
C ILE A 57 -2.66 0.38 -20.31
N GLU A 58 -2.82 1.02 -21.47
CA GLU A 58 -2.18 0.59 -22.71
C GLU A 58 -0.67 0.84 -22.63
N LEU A 59 0.12 -0.22 -22.41
CA LEU A 59 1.57 -0.13 -22.39
C LEU A 59 2.11 0.10 -23.80
N PHE A 60 3.12 0.97 -23.92
CA PHE A 60 3.89 1.20 -25.16
C PHE A 60 3.09 1.70 -26.37
N LYS A 61 2.00 2.45 -26.15
CA LYS A 61 1.19 3.06 -27.23
C LYS A 61 2.01 3.82 -28.28
N ASP A 62 3.01 4.56 -27.84
CA ASP A 62 3.86 5.39 -28.70
C ASP A 62 5.05 4.63 -29.33
N LYS A 63 5.24 3.36 -28.97
CA LYS A 63 6.41 2.55 -29.37
C LYS A 63 5.99 1.18 -29.89
N PRO A 64 5.73 1.05 -31.20
CA PRO A 64 5.21 -0.20 -31.77
C PRO A 64 6.19 -1.37 -31.62
N GLU A 65 7.51 -1.12 -31.55
CA GLU A 65 8.49 -2.18 -31.36
C GLU A 65 8.39 -2.83 -29.97
N LEU A 66 8.17 -2.00 -28.94
CA LEU A 66 8.01 -2.50 -27.57
C LEU A 66 6.65 -3.18 -27.36
N ALA A 67 5.60 -2.68 -28.03
CA ALA A 67 4.31 -3.36 -28.04
C ALA A 67 4.38 -4.74 -28.72
N ALA A 68 5.13 -4.85 -29.82
CA ALA A 68 5.36 -6.13 -30.50
C ALA A 68 6.17 -7.11 -29.63
N GLU A 69 7.20 -6.64 -28.92
CA GLU A 69 7.95 -7.47 -27.98
C GLU A 69 7.09 -7.94 -26.80
N LEU A 70 6.22 -7.07 -26.27
CA LEU A 70 5.28 -7.45 -25.22
C LEU A 70 4.34 -8.56 -25.71
N ALA A 71 3.77 -8.42 -26.91
CA ALA A 71 2.92 -9.45 -27.52
C ALA A 71 3.67 -10.78 -27.77
N ARG A 72 4.95 -10.71 -28.16
CA ARG A 72 5.82 -11.89 -28.31
C ARG A 72 6.01 -12.62 -26.98
N VAL A 73 6.26 -11.87 -25.91
CA VAL A 73 6.43 -12.41 -24.55
C VAL A 73 5.13 -13.00 -24.04
N GLU A 74 3.98 -12.35 -24.25
CA GLU A 74 2.66 -12.88 -23.94
C GLU A 74 2.37 -14.19 -24.70
N ALA A 75 2.80 -14.26 -25.96
CA ALA A 75 2.73 -15.48 -26.77
C ALA A 75 3.79 -16.54 -26.39
N HIS A 76 4.60 -16.30 -25.36
CA HIS A 76 5.67 -17.19 -24.88
C HIS A 76 6.66 -17.61 -25.97
N GLN A 77 6.85 -16.77 -26.99
CA GLN A 77 7.79 -17.05 -28.07
C GLN A 77 9.21 -16.73 -27.62
N PRO A 78 10.19 -17.65 -27.76
CA PRO A 78 11.58 -17.37 -27.39
C PRO A 78 12.20 -16.30 -28.30
N LEU A 79 13.18 -15.55 -27.78
CA LEU A 79 13.90 -14.55 -28.56
C LEU A 79 14.82 -15.26 -29.57
N ALA A 80 14.95 -14.71 -30.78
CA ALA A 80 15.93 -15.20 -31.74
C ALA A 80 17.34 -15.15 -31.13
N PRO A 81 18.16 -16.21 -31.30
CA PRO A 81 19.52 -16.21 -30.79
C PRO A 81 20.32 -15.07 -31.41
N LEU A 82 21.15 -14.43 -30.59
CA LEU A 82 22.01 -13.34 -31.05
C LEU A 82 23.03 -13.89 -32.06
N ASP A 83 23.22 -13.17 -33.16
CA ASP A 83 24.25 -13.54 -34.12
C ASP A 83 25.65 -13.33 -33.51
N THR A 84 26.33 -14.44 -33.25
CA THR A 84 27.70 -14.45 -32.72
C THR A 84 28.76 -14.50 -33.82
N ILE A 85 28.36 -14.80 -35.07
CA ILE A 85 29.26 -14.93 -36.22
C ILE A 85 29.92 -13.60 -36.54
N ARG A 86 29.17 -12.50 -36.38
CA ARG A 86 29.68 -11.13 -36.53
C ARG A 86 30.91 -10.86 -35.68
N TYR A 87 31.01 -11.44 -34.48
CA TYR A 87 32.14 -11.21 -33.54
C TYR A 87 33.31 -12.16 -33.74
N GLN A 88 33.17 -13.10 -34.67
CA GLN A 88 34.17 -14.10 -35.00
C GLN A 88 34.75 -13.79 -36.39
N LEU A 89 35.91 -14.38 -36.70
CA LEU A 89 36.48 -14.39 -38.04
C LEU A 89 36.44 -15.82 -38.60
N PRO A 90 35.25 -16.39 -38.87
CA PRO A 90 35.18 -17.72 -39.45
C PRO A 90 35.69 -17.71 -40.89
N ALA A 91 36.31 -18.81 -41.28
CA ALA A 91 36.56 -19.08 -42.69
C ALA A 91 35.23 -19.38 -43.41
N PRO A 92 35.16 -19.23 -44.74
CA PRO A 92 34.01 -19.65 -45.53
C PRO A 92 33.63 -21.11 -45.25
N THR A 93 32.33 -21.36 -45.13
CA THR A 93 31.79 -22.67 -44.74
C THR A 93 31.91 -23.71 -45.85
N SER A 94 31.93 -23.28 -47.12
CA SER A 94 32.00 -24.18 -48.27
C SER A 94 33.45 -24.51 -48.66
N THR A 95 33.73 -25.76 -49.03
CA THR A 95 35.03 -26.19 -49.61
C THR A 95 34.82 -26.80 -51.01
N PRO A 96 35.26 -26.15 -52.10
CA PRO A 96 35.87 -24.82 -52.18
C PRO A 96 34.85 -23.70 -51.94
N GLY A 97 35.28 -22.64 -51.25
CA GLY A 97 34.41 -21.50 -50.91
C GLY A 97 34.00 -20.69 -52.14
N THR A 98 32.76 -20.21 -52.15
CA THR A 98 32.26 -19.34 -53.23
C THR A 98 32.91 -17.94 -53.11
N ASP A 99 33.14 -17.24 -54.22
CA ASP A 99 33.74 -15.89 -54.20
C ASP A 99 32.95 -14.92 -53.29
N GLU A 100 31.62 -15.04 -53.26
CA GLU A 100 30.73 -14.25 -52.41
C GLU A 100 30.97 -14.49 -50.91
N GLU A 101 31.19 -15.74 -50.49
CA GLU A 101 31.47 -16.09 -49.09
C GLU A 101 32.84 -15.52 -48.65
N TRP A 102 33.83 -15.53 -49.54
CA TRP A 102 35.13 -14.90 -49.30
C TRP A 102 35.04 -13.38 -49.20
N GLN A 103 34.26 -12.73 -50.06
CA GLN A 103 34.03 -11.28 -49.99
C GLN A 103 33.33 -10.89 -48.68
N GLN A 104 32.34 -11.68 -48.23
CA GLN A 104 31.66 -11.46 -46.95
C GLN A 104 32.60 -11.64 -45.75
N ALA A 105 33.41 -12.70 -45.74
CA ALA A 105 34.42 -12.93 -44.70
C ALA A 105 35.45 -11.79 -44.64
N LEU A 106 35.91 -11.30 -45.80
CA LEU A 106 36.84 -10.17 -45.88
C LEU A 106 36.21 -8.87 -45.34
N LYS A 107 34.96 -8.58 -45.70
CA LYS A 107 34.23 -7.40 -45.21
C LYS A 107 34.04 -7.44 -43.70
N ASN A 108 33.73 -8.62 -43.14
CA ASN A 108 33.64 -8.81 -41.69
C ASN A 108 35.01 -8.58 -41.03
N ALA A 109 36.09 -9.13 -41.59
CA ALA A 109 37.44 -8.94 -41.07
C ALA A 109 37.88 -7.46 -41.06
N GLN A 110 37.60 -6.72 -42.14
CA GLN A 110 37.87 -5.28 -42.22
C GLN A 110 37.08 -4.50 -41.16
N SER A 111 35.79 -4.81 -41.01
CA SER A 111 34.94 -4.19 -39.99
C SER A 111 35.49 -4.44 -38.59
N GLN A 112 35.97 -5.67 -38.33
CA GLN A 112 36.56 -6.02 -37.04
C GLN A 112 37.87 -5.33 -36.75
N LEU A 113 38.72 -5.14 -37.76
CA LEU A 113 39.96 -4.39 -37.62
C LEU A 113 39.67 -2.95 -37.15
N GLU A 114 38.71 -2.28 -37.78
CA GLU A 114 38.32 -0.92 -37.39
C GLU A 114 37.69 -0.89 -35.99
N HIS A 115 36.85 -1.89 -35.63
CA HIS A 115 36.34 -2.01 -34.27
C HIS A 115 37.46 -2.18 -33.23
N GLN A 116 38.50 -2.97 -33.50
CA GLN A 116 39.64 -3.11 -32.60
C GLN A 116 40.44 -1.80 -32.48
N ARG A 117 40.58 -1.05 -33.58
CA ARG A 117 41.24 0.27 -33.57
C ARG A 117 40.50 1.27 -32.71
N ILE A 118 39.17 1.34 -32.83
CA ILE A 118 38.32 2.17 -31.97
C ILE A 118 38.41 1.70 -30.52
N ARG A 119 38.33 0.39 -30.28
CA ARG A 119 38.46 -0.19 -28.93
C ARG A 119 39.79 0.19 -28.27
N HIS A 120 40.90 0.14 -29.01
CA HIS A 120 42.20 0.55 -28.49
C HIS A 120 42.19 2.02 -28.07
N THR A 121 41.63 2.89 -28.90
CA THR A 121 41.48 4.33 -28.60
C THR A 121 40.61 4.54 -27.36
N ASN A 122 39.47 3.86 -27.26
CA ASN A 122 38.57 3.93 -26.10
C ASN A 122 39.24 3.40 -24.82
N LEU A 123 40.04 2.33 -24.91
CA LEU A 123 40.79 1.80 -23.78
C LEU A 123 41.87 2.77 -23.30
N ALA A 124 42.57 3.46 -24.22
CA ALA A 124 43.53 4.50 -23.85
C ALA A 124 42.84 5.67 -23.11
N LEU A 125 41.67 6.09 -23.58
CA LEU A 125 40.86 7.10 -22.89
C LEU A 125 40.38 6.60 -21.51
N LEU A 126 39.90 5.36 -21.42
CA LEU A 126 39.44 4.76 -20.16
C LEU A 126 40.58 4.61 -19.16
N GLN A 127 41.78 4.22 -19.59
CA GLN A 127 42.95 4.14 -18.71
C GLN A 127 43.35 5.52 -18.18
N THR A 128 43.22 6.56 -19.02
CA THR A 128 43.60 7.93 -18.65
C THR A 128 42.58 8.59 -17.72
N TYR A 129 41.28 8.47 -18.02
CA TYR A 129 40.23 9.22 -17.33
C TYR A 129 39.30 8.37 -16.46
N GLY A 130 39.26 7.05 -16.69
CA GLY A 130 38.36 6.12 -16.01
C GLY A 130 38.49 6.15 -14.49
N PRO A 131 39.69 6.03 -13.91
CA PRO A 131 39.85 6.05 -12.45
C PRO A 131 39.30 7.33 -11.81
N ASN A 132 39.56 8.49 -12.41
CA ASN A 132 39.07 9.77 -11.90
C ASN A 132 37.55 9.92 -12.07
N ALA A 133 37.00 9.52 -13.22
CA ALA A 133 35.57 9.53 -13.48
C ALA A 133 34.81 8.63 -12.48
N TRP A 134 35.34 7.43 -12.20
CA TRP A 134 34.76 6.51 -11.22
C TRP A 134 34.80 7.05 -9.80
N ARG A 135 35.87 7.73 -9.39
CA ARG A 135 35.95 8.38 -8.08
C ARG A 135 34.90 9.49 -7.92
N ILE A 136 34.72 10.31 -8.95
CA ILE A 136 33.67 11.35 -8.96
C ILE A 136 32.28 10.70 -8.90
N HIS A 137 32.06 9.66 -9.71
CA HIS A 137 30.79 8.92 -9.69
C HIS A 137 30.48 8.35 -8.31
N ASN A 138 31.45 7.70 -7.67
CA ASN A 138 31.29 7.18 -6.30
C ASN A 138 30.98 8.29 -5.30
N TYR A 139 31.68 9.42 -5.37
CA TYR A 139 31.39 10.58 -4.50
C TYR A 139 29.96 11.10 -4.67
N LEU A 140 29.49 11.23 -5.92
CA LEU A 140 28.11 11.63 -6.20
C LEU A 140 27.11 10.59 -5.70
N LEU A 141 27.41 9.30 -5.89
CA LEU A 141 26.57 8.21 -5.43
C LEU A 141 26.44 8.20 -3.90
N GLU A 142 27.54 8.38 -3.17
CA GLU A 142 27.55 8.53 -1.71
C GLU A 142 26.71 9.72 -1.26
N ALA A 143 26.80 10.86 -1.95
CA ALA A 143 25.98 12.04 -1.66
C ALA A 143 24.48 11.75 -1.87
N THR A 144 24.11 11.09 -2.97
CA THR A 144 22.70 10.71 -3.22
C THR A 144 22.18 9.69 -2.22
N ALA A 145 23.00 8.72 -1.82
CA ALA A 145 22.65 7.74 -0.80
C ALA A 145 22.38 8.43 0.54
N LYS A 146 23.26 9.32 0.96
CA LYS A 146 23.10 10.10 2.19
C LYS A 146 21.84 10.97 2.17
N GLN A 147 21.51 11.57 1.03
CA GLN A 147 20.27 12.33 0.89
C GLN A 147 19.04 11.44 1.06
N ALA A 148 19.04 10.24 0.46
CA ALA A 148 17.94 9.29 0.58
C ALA A 148 17.78 8.78 2.03
N GLU A 149 18.90 8.49 2.70
CA GLU A 149 18.91 8.08 4.12
C GLU A 149 18.36 9.19 5.03
N THR A 150 18.74 10.44 4.77
CA THR A 150 18.25 11.61 5.54
C THR A 150 16.75 11.77 5.37
N ALA A 151 16.25 11.70 4.13
CA ALA A 151 14.82 11.79 3.84
C ALA A 151 14.03 10.64 4.48
N LEU A 152 14.59 9.43 4.48
CA LEU A 152 13.99 8.27 5.13
C LEU A 152 13.90 8.45 6.64
N GLU A 153 14.96 8.97 7.27
CA GLU A 153 14.96 9.23 8.71
C GLU A 153 13.95 10.34 9.08
N GLU A 154 13.87 11.41 8.30
CA GLU A 154 12.85 12.46 8.48
C GLU A 154 11.43 11.91 8.38
N LEU A 155 11.15 11.06 7.38
CA LEU A 155 9.85 10.42 7.22
C LEU A 155 9.52 9.47 8.39
N LYS A 156 10.51 8.74 8.90
CA LYS A 156 10.34 7.90 10.09
C LYS A 156 9.99 8.76 11.30
N GLN A 157 10.74 9.83 11.56
CA GLN A 157 10.48 10.75 12.67
C GLN A 157 9.07 11.34 12.58
N ARG A 158 8.69 11.84 11.40
CA ARG A 158 7.35 12.37 11.16
C ARG A 158 6.26 11.32 11.40
N THR A 159 6.49 10.08 10.98
CA THR A 159 5.57 8.97 11.24
C THR A 159 5.46 8.67 12.74
N THR A 160 6.58 8.66 13.46
CA THR A 160 6.57 8.43 14.91
C THR A 160 5.90 9.57 15.68
N ASP A 161 6.08 10.82 15.25
CA ASP A 161 5.46 11.98 15.87
C ASP A 161 3.94 11.96 15.68
N ILE A 162 3.48 11.67 14.46
CA ILE A 162 2.05 11.50 14.17
C ILE A 162 1.47 10.36 15.00
N ASN A 163 2.15 9.22 15.09
CA ASN A 163 1.68 8.08 15.89
C ASN A 163 1.65 8.41 17.39
N ARG A 164 2.62 9.18 17.88
CA ARG A 164 2.66 9.66 19.27
C ARG A 164 1.51 10.61 19.56
N GLU A 165 1.24 11.56 18.67
CA GLU A 165 0.12 12.49 18.78
C GLU A 165 -1.23 11.75 18.76
N ARG A 166 -1.40 10.82 17.80
CA ARG A 166 -2.59 9.95 17.72
C ARG A 166 -2.79 9.16 19.00
N LYS A 167 -1.75 8.51 19.52
CA LYS A 167 -1.81 7.76 20.78
C LYS A 167 -2.24 8.65 21.93
N ASN A 168 -1.62 9.83 22.10
CA ASN A 168 -1.97 10.76 23.17
C ASN A 168 -3.43 11.23 23.07
N SER A 169 -3.90 11.57 21.86
CA SER A 169 -5.29 12.00 21.64
C SER A 169 -6.27 10.88 21.95
N GLN A 170 -6.03 9.67 21.42
CA GLN A 170 -6.90 8.51 21.62
C GLN A 170 -6.94 8.06 23.07
N THR A 171 -5.80 7.99 23.77
CA THR A 171 -5.78 7.65 25.20
C THR A 171 -6.50 8.71 26.04
N ARG A 172 -6.37 10.01 25.70
CA ARG A 172 -7.11 11.07 26.40
C ARG A 172 -8.61 10.92 26.23
N ILE A 173 -9.08 10.70 24.99
CA ILE A 173 -10.51 10.53 24.69
C ILE A 173 -11.04 9.24 25.32
N GLY A 174 -10.29 8.13 25.22
CA GLY A 174 -10.66 6.86 25.83
C GLY A 174 -10.83 6.96 27.35
N ASN A 175 -9.91 7.65 28.04
CA ASN A 175 -10.04 7.90 29.48
C ASN A 175 -11.28 8.75 29.82
N GLN A 176 -11.62 9.74 28.97
CA GLN A 176 -12.86 10.52 29.13
C GLN A 176 -14.10 9.64 28.95
N LEU A 177 -14.08 8.74 27.95
CA LEU A 177 -15.17 7.81 27.70
C LEU A 177 -15.40 6.88 28.89
N THR A 178 -14.34 6.28 29.45
CA THR A 178 -14.46 5.43 30.65
C THR A 178 -14.93 6.22 31.88
N SER A 179 -14.52 7.49 32.03
CA SER A 179 -15.06 8.32 33.12
C SER A 179 -16.56 8.59 32.95
N LEU A 180 -17.03 8.81 31.71
CA LEU A 180 -18.44 8.99 31.42
C LEU A 180 -19.25 7.70 31.62
N GLU A 181 -18.69 6.56 31.23
CA GLU A 181 -19.28 5.23 31.44
C GLU A 181 -19.44 4.90 32.92
N ASN A 182 -18.42 5.19 33.75
CA ASN A 182 -18.49 5.01 35.19
C ASN A 182 -19.57 5.90 35.81
N LYS A 183 -19.62 7.20 35.45
CA LYS A 183 -20.68 8.11 35.93
C LYS A 183 -22.06 7.65 35.51
N TRP A 184 -22.19 7.15 34.27
CA TRP A 184 -23.46 6.61 33.78
C TRP A 184 -23.89 5.38 34.59
N THR A 185 -22.97 4.46 34.88
CA THR A 185 -23.22 3.27 35.70
C THR A 185 -23.60 3.65 37.14
N GLU A 186 -22.90 4.62 37.74
CA GLU A 186 -23.21 5.17 39.06
C GLU A 186 -24.60 5.80 39.11
N LEU A 187 -24.96 6.60 38.09
CA LEU A 187 -26.28 7.23 37.99
C LEU A 187 -27.39 6.18 37.87
N ILE A 188 -27.20 5.14 37.05
CA ILE A 188 -28.17 4.04 36.93
C ILE A 188 -28.31 3.30 38.26
N SER A 189 -27.19 2.97 38.91
CA SER A 189 -27.20 2.32 40.22
C SER A 189 -27.92 3.18 41.26
N SER A 190 -27.70 4.49 41.26
CA SER A 190 -28.38 5.43 42.16
C SER A 190 -29.88 5.51 41.88
N ILE A 191 -30.30 5.58 40.61
CA ILE A 191 -31.72 5.56 40.23
C ILE A 191 -32.38 4.27 40.71
N LEU A 192 -31.75 3.12 40.46
CA LEU A 192 -32.25 1.82 40.90
C LEU A 192 -32.38 1.74 42.43
N GLN A 193 -31.39 2.25 43.17
CA GLN A 193 -31.45 2.31 44.63
C GLN A 193 -32.60 3.19 45.13
N ILE A 194 -32.84 4.35 44.48
CA ILE A 194 -33.95 5.24 44.81
C ILE A 194 -35.29 4.56 44.51
N GLU A 195 -35.43 3.91 43.36
CA GLU A 195 -36.65 3.17 43.00
C GLU A 195 -36.93 2.04 44.00
N MET A 196 -35.92 1.28 44.39
CA MET A 196 -36.05 0.24 45.42
C MET A 196 -36.46 0.82 46.78
N ALA A 197 -35.88 1.95 47.19
CA ALA A 197 -36.22 2.62 48.44
C ALA A 197 -37.67 3.15 48.43
N ASN A 198 -38.13 3.72 47.31
CA ASN A 198 -39.50 4.18 47.15
C ASN A 198 -40.49 3.02 47.25
N VAL A 199 -40.23 1.89 46.57
CA VAL A 199 -41.08 0.69 46.66
C VAL A 199 -41.15 0.16 48.11
N ALA A 200 -40.03 0.15 48.82
CA ALA A 200 -40.01 -0.27 50.22
C ALA A 200 -40.79 0.71 51.13
N LEU A 201 -40.69 2.01 50.85
CA LEU A 201 -41.42 3.04 51.59
C LEU A 201 -42.92 2.97 51.33
N ASP A 202 -43.34 2.79 50.07
CA ASP A 202 -44.73 2.61 49.68
C ASP A 202 -45.35 1.38 50.39
N ALA A 203 -44.60 0.26 50.46
CA ALA A 203 -45.04 -0.92 51.20
C ALA A 203 -45.21 -0.68 52.70
N GLU A 204 -44.35 0.15 53.32
CA GLU A 204 -44.48 0.52 54.73
C GLU A 204 -45.64 1.49 54.94
N VAL A 205 -45.85 2.46 54.05
CA VAL A 205 -47.01 3.37 54.07
C VAL A 205 -48.31 2.59 53.96
N ASP A 206 -48.41 1.63 53.04
CA ASP A 206 -49.56 0.74 52.91
C ASP A 206 -49.82 -0.08 54.19
N ARG A 207 -48.76 -0.53 54.85
CA ARG A 207 -48.86 -1.25 56.13
C ARG A 207 -49.38 -0.35 57.24
N LEU A 208 -48.89 0.88 57.35
CA LEU A 208 -49.34 1.86 58.33
C LEU A 208 -50.79 2.26 58.08
N ASN A 209 -51.18 2.53 56.83
CA ASN A 209 -52.56 2.84 56.45
C ASN A 209 -53.54 1.71 56.83
N LYS A 210 -53.16 0.45 56.62
CA LYS A 210 -53.96 -0.71 57.07
C LYS A 210 -54.14 -0.72 58.58
N LYS A 211 -53.08 -0.45 59.34
CA LYS A 211 -53.13 -0.40 60.80
C LYS A 211 -53.97 0.76 61.33
N GLU A 212 -53.91 1.92 60.70
CA GLU A 212 -54.80 3.05 61.03
C GLU A 212 -56.26 2.71 60.75
N ALA A 213 -56.57 2.07 59.62
CA ALA A 213 -57.92 1.63 59.29
C ALA A 213 -58.46 0.60 60.30
N GLU A 214 -57.62 -0.35 60.75
CA GLU A 214 -57.98 -1.30 61.81
C GLU A 214 -58.30 -0.57 63.13
N LEU A 215 -57.45 0.37 63.55
CA LEU A 215 -57.66 1.15 64.77
C LEU A 215 -58.88 2.08 64.70
N ALA A 216 -59.20 2.63 63.54
CA ALA A 216 -60.38 3.46 63.32
C ALA A 216 -61.69 2.64 63.27
N SER A 217 -61.60 1.32 63.07
CA SER A 217 -62.73 0.40 63.06
C SER A 217 -63.03 -0.25 64.42
N MET A 218 -62.15 -0.04 65.41
CA MET A 218 -62.35 -0.37 66.83
C MET A 218 -63.01 0.78 67.58
#